data_AF-A0A924RCZ6-F1
#
_entry.id   AF-A0A924RCZ6-F1
#
_cell.length_a   1.000
_cell.length_b   1.000
_cell.length_c   1.000
_cell.angle_alpha   90.00
_cell.angle_beta   90.00
_cell.angle_gamma   90.00
#
_symmetry.space_group_name_H-M   'P 1'
#
loop_
_entity.id
_entity.type
_entity.pdbx_description
1 polymer ?
#
loop_
_entity_poly.entity_id
_entity_poly.type
_entity_poly.pdbx_seq_one_letter_code
_entity_poly.pdbx_strand_id
1 'polypeptide(L)'
;MTLLLLILLPLGTQSTAGSAAALAAVLFLTMLVSAGMEHSAVILLAVGFLMSPLNDVRPIASLTFMTASDVFLVLGIGLLIPGLVGRKFRPPTAFVVGALGVVAMGLVSSAVNPNAAMSLNSMLRLVVGALTLPVVFMLWRPRREIVVILAAAYVGGNVVNVVAARINGQASDENRYIGLSTHPNILGFCAMLGLALIPFLLQELPRRFSWIVLLAGAI
;
A
#
# COMPACT_ATOMS: atom_id res chain seq x y z
N MET A 1 23.35 3.57 -17.78
CA MET A 1 21.92 3.48 -18.15
C MET A 1 21.73 2.74 -19.47
N THR A 2 22.45 3.11 -20.53
CA THR A 2 22.37 2.49 -21.88
C THR A 2 22.61 0.98 -21.90
N LEU A 3 23.60 0.47 -21.15
CA LEU A 3 23.87 -0.97 -21.01
C LEU A 3 22.76 -1.76 -20.29
N LEU A 4 22.11 -1.14 -19.29
CA LEU A 4 20.99 -1.74 -18.55
C LEU A 4 19.71 -1.82 -19.42
N LEU A 5 19.49 -0.81 -20.26
CA LEU A 5 18.39 -0.79 -21.24
C LEU A 5 18.59 -1.84 -22.34
N LEU A 6 19.84 -2.08 -22.78
CA LEU A 6 20.18 -3.13 -23.73
C LEU A 6 19.88 -4.55 -23.21
N ILE A 7 20.03 -4.78 -21.89
CA ILE A 7 19.72 -6.08 -21.24
C ILE A 7 18.20 -6.33 -21.17
N LEU A 8 17.36 -5.30 -21.24
CA LEU A 8 15.90 -5.41 -21.20
C LEU A 8 15.26 -5.69 -22.57
N LEU A 9 15.99 -5.45 -23.68
CA LEU A 9 15.50 -5.70 -25.04
C LEU A 9 15.10 -7.15 -25.33
N PRO A 10 15.87 -8.19 -24.90
CA PRO A 10 15.49 -9.59 -25.12
C PRO A 10 14.24 -10.00 -24.34
N LEU A 11 14.01 -9.39 -23.16
CA LEU A 11 12.81 -9.63 -22.35
C LEU A 11 11.55 -9.05 -23.02
N GLY A 12 11.70 -7.93 -23.73
CA GLY A 12 10.59 -7.24 -24.39
C GLY A 12 10.09 -7.93 -25.67
N THR A 13 10.91 -8.77 -26.32
CA THR A 13 10.57 -9.37 -27.62
C THR A 13 9.93 -10.76 -27.53
N GLN A 14 9.91 -11.41 -26.36
CA GLN A 14 9.47 -12.79 -26.23
C GLN A 14 8.01 -12.97 -25.78
N SER A 15 7.43 -11.99 -25.09
CA SER A 15 6.03 -12.07 -24.63
C SER A 15 5.47 -10.69 -24.26
N THR A 16 4.13 -10.55 -24.30
CA THR A 16 3.45 -9.33 -23.82
C THR A 16 3.77 -9.05 -22.35
N ALA A 17 3.82 -10.08 -21.51
CA ALA A 17 4.21 -9.94 -20.10
C ALA A 17 5.66 -9.46 -19.95
N GLY A 18 6.59 -10.00 -20.74
CA GLY A 18 7.99 -9.57 -20.78
C GLY A 18 8.15 -8.12 -21.26
N SER A 19 7.35 -7.70 -22.25
CA SER A 19 7.32 -6.31 -22.73
C SER A 19 6.81 -5.33 -21.66
N ALA A 20 5.75 -5.70 -20.93
CA ALA A 20 5.23 -4.89 -19.83
C ALA A 20 6.24 -4.78 -18.68
N ALA A 21 6.89 -5.89 -18.32
CA ALA A 21 7.92 -5.91 -17.28
C ALA A 21 9.15 -5.09 -17.68
N ALA A 22 9.60 -5.19 -18.94
CA ALA A 22 10.70 -4.39 -19.47
C ALA A 22 10.33 -2.90 -19.43
N LEU A 23 9.14 -2.51 -19.88
CA LEU A 23 8.67 -1.12 -19.83
C LEU A 23 8.62 -0.60 -18.40
N ALA A 24 8.07 -1.38 -17.46
CA ALA A 24 8.02 -1.01 -16.05
C ALA A 24 9.44 -0.79 -15.47
N ALA A 25 10.39 -1.66 -15.80
CA ALA A 25 11.78 -1.51 -15.39
C ALA A 25 12.44 -0.25 -15.99
N VAL A 26 12.19 0.06 -17.27
CA VAL A 26 12.69 1.28 -17.91
C VAL A 26 12.13 2.53 -17.23
N LEU A 27 10.82 2.57 -16.97
CA LEU A 27 10.18 3.69 -16.29
C LEU A 27 10.72 3.86 -14.87
N PHE A 28 10.87 2.76 -14.13
CA PHE A 28 11.44 2.76 -12.79
C PHE A 28 12.89 3.29 -12.77
N LEU A 29 13.75 2.81 -13.67
CA LEU A 29 15.14 3.26 -13.76
C LEU A 29 15.23 4.74 -14.20
N THR A 30 14.36 5.17 -15.12
CA THR A 30 14.30 6.57 -15.57
C THR A 30 13.85 7.49 -14.44
N MET A 31 12.87 7.06 -13.65
CA MET A 31 12.44 7.79 -12.45
C MET A 31 13.57 7.87 -11.41
N LEU A 32 14.27 6.75 -11.17
CA LEU A 32 15.38 6.68 -10.22
C LEU A 32 16.52 7.65 -10.60
N VAL A 33 16.84 7.75 -11.89
CA VAL A 33 17.90 8.63 -12.39
C VAL A 33 17.47 10.09 -12.46
N SER A 34 16.22 10.38 -12.82
CA SER A 34 15.75 11.76 -13.00
C SER A 34 15.32 12.45 -11.69
N ALA A 35 14.60 11.74 -10.81
CA ALA A 35 14.05 12.30 -9.57
C ALA A 35 14.92 11.98 -8.33
N GLY A 36 15.84 11.03 -8.45
CA GLY A 36 16.61 10.50 -7.33
C GLY A 36 15.86 9.47 -6.48
N MET A 37 16.56 8.86 -5.54
CA MET A 37 16.09 7.71 -4.76
C MET A 37 14.90 8.04 -3.85
N GLU A 38 14.95 9.16 -3.12
CA GLU A 38 13.89 9.54 -2.16
C GLU A 38 12.58 9.93 -2.87
N HIS A 39 12.62 10.75 -3.91
CA HIS A 39 11.41 11.10 -4.67
C HIS A 39 10.80 9.87 -5.37
N SER A 40 11.65 9.01 -5.93
CA SER A 40 11.20 7.74 -6.51
C SER A 40 10.47 6.87 -5.48
N ALA A 41 11.03 6.77 -4.26
CA ALA A 41 10.38 6.05 -3.17
C ALA A 41 9.02 6.66 -2.79
N VAL A 42 8.94 8.00 -2.67
CA VAL A 42 7.67 8.70 -2.38
C VAL A 42 6.62 8.43 -3.44
N ILE A 43 6.99 8.47 -4.73
CA ILE A 43 6.07 8.19 -5.84
C ILE A 43 5.56 6.74 -5.77
N LEU A 44 6.45 5.77 -5.55
CA LEU A 44 6.05 4.36 -5.43
C LEU A 44 5.16 4.14 -4.22
N LEU A 45 5.48 4.77 -3.07
CA LEU A 45 4.62 4.72 -1.90
C LEU A 45 3.25 5.35 -2.19
N ALA A 46 3.19 6.48 -2.89
CA ALA A 46 1.92 7.12 -3.26
C ALA A 46 1.07 6.21 -4.16
N VAL A 47 1.69 5.56 -5.15
CA VAL A 47 1.00 4.56 -5.99
C VAL A 47 0.57 3.35 -5.15
N GLY A 48 1.40 2.89 -4.22
CA GLY A 48 1.06 1.80 -3.29
C GLY A 48 -0.14 2.14 -2.41
N PHE A 49 -0.21 3.36 -1.86
CA PHE A 49 -1.34 3.85 -1.07
C PHE A 49 -2.59 4.05 -1.92
N LEU A 50 -2.46 4.52 -3.16
CA LEU A 50 -3.56 4.61 -4.13
C LEU A 50 -4.15 3.24 -4.46
N MET A 51 -3.31 2.22 -4.58
CA MET A 51 -3.74 0.85 -4.89
C MET A 51 -4.20 0.06 -3.65
N SER A 52 -3.87 0.51 -2.44
CA SER A 52 -4.15 -0.23 -1.21
C SER A 52 -5.64 -0.54 -0.97
N PRO A 53 -6.59 0.36 -1.26
CA PRO A 53 -8.02 0.04 -1.23
C PRO A 53 -8.45 -1.00 -2.29
N LEU A 54 -7.69 -1.13 -3.37
CA LEU A 54 -7.96 -1.99 -4.53
C LEU A 54 -7.30 -3.36 -4.37
N ASN A 55 -7.52 -4.02 -3.23
CA ASN A 55 -6.73 -5.19 -2.83
C ASN A 55 -6.98 -6.46 -3.68
N ASP A 56 -7.94 -6.45 -4.61
CA ASP A 56 -8.10 -7.51 -5.61
C ASP A 56 -7.30 -7.25 -6.91
N VAL A 57 -6.75 -6.04 -7.08
CA VAL A 57 -5.87 -5.72 -8.22
C VAL A 57 -4.51 -6.38 -8.01
N ARG A 58 -4.15 -7.30 -8.91
CA ARG A 58 -2.94 -8.12 -8.83
C ARG A 58 -2.09 -7.97 -10.09
N PRO A 59 -0.75 -7.96 -9.96
CA PRO A 59 0.15 -7.88 -11.11
C PRO A 59 0.07 -9.12 -12.00
N ILE A 60 -0.18 -10.29 -11.41
CA ILE A 60 -0.37 -11.56 -12.10
C ILE A 60 -1.57 -12.25 -11.46
N ALA A 61 -2.58 -12.59 -12.26
CA ALA A 61 -3.85 -13.14 -11.77
C ALA A 61 -3.70 -14.42 -10.92
N SER A 62 -2.67 -15.23 -11.20
CA SER A 62 -2.39 -16.48 -10.46
C SER A 62 -1.69 -16.28 -9.11
N LEU A 63 -1.13 -15.09 -8.83
CA LEU A 63 -0.45 -14.81 -7.56
C LEU A 63 -1.46 -14.32 -6.51
N THR A 64 -1.97 -15.22 -5.68
CA THR A 64 -2.97 -14.91 -4.65
C THR A 64 -2.39 -14.27 -3.38
N PHE A 65 -1.07 -14.33 -3.18
CA PHE A 65 -0.41 -13.85 -1.96
C PHE A 65 0.14 -12.43 -2.06
N MET A 66 0.11 -11.80 -3.23
CA MET A 66 0.73 -10.50 -3.49
C MET A 66 -0.21 -9.61 -4.29
N THR A 67 -0.59 -8.47 -3.70
CA THR A 67 -1.39 -7.44 -4.36
C THR A 67 -0.51 -6.47 -5.15
N ALA A 68 -1.09 -5.69 -6.07
CA ALA A 68 -0.36 -4.64 -6.77
C ALA A 68 0.19 -3.59 -5.78
N SER A 69 -0.58 -3.23 -4.74
CA SER A 69 -0.11 -2.33 -3.69
C SER A 69 1.12 -2.86 -2.97
N ASP A 70 1.19 -4.17 -2.67
CA ASP A 70 2.34 -4.76 -1.97
C ASP A 70 3.64 -4.58 -2.78
N VAL A 71 3.58 -4.75 -4.11
CA VAL A 71 4.74 -4.55 -4.98
C VAL A 71 5.26 -3.11 -4.87
N PHE A 72 4.37 -2.12 -5.01
CA PHE A 72 4.76 -0.72 -4.95
C PHE A 72 5.25 -0.30 -3.56
N LEU A 73 4.61 -0.79 -2.49
CA LEU A 73 5.02 -0.53 -1.12
C LEU A 73 6.39 -1.15 -0.83
N VAL A 74 6.62 -2.42 -1.20
CA VAL A 74 7.91 -3.09 -0.98
C VAL A 74 9.02 -2.41 -1.77
N LEU A 75 8.79 -2.04 -3.03
CA LEU A 75 9.77 -1.30 -3.83
C LEU A 75 10.06 0.08 -3.25
N GLY A 76 9.02 0.83 -2.88
CA GLY A 76 9.15 2.15 -2.27
C GLY A 76 9.91 2.11 -0.95
N ILE A 77 9.55 1.20 -0.06
CA ILE A 77 10.27 0.98 1.22
C ILE A 77 11.71 0.53 0.95
N GLY A 78 11.91 -0.40 0.02
CA GLY A 78 13.24 -0.91 -0.35
C GLY A 78 14.19 0.19 -0.80
N LEU A 79 13.70 1.15 -1.58
CA LEU A 79 14.46 2.34 -1.97
C LEU A 79 14.78 3.27 -0.79
N LEU A 80 13.97 3.29 0.27
CA LEU A 80 14.25 4.08 1.46
C LEU A 80 15.31 3.43 2.36
N ILE A 81 15.44 2.09 2.36
CA ILE A 81 16.31 1.36 3.30
C ILE A 81 17.71 1.97 3.43
N PRO A 82 18.46 2.29 2.35
CA PRO A 82 19.79 2.87 2.47
C PRO A 82 19.82 4.16 3.29
N GLY A 83 18.79 5.00 3.19
CA GLY A 83 18.65 6.24 3.95
C GLY A 83 18.11 6.07 5.38
N LEU A 84 17.59 4.89 5.70
CA LEU A 84 17.13 4.53 7.05
C LEU A 84 18.23 3.88 7.90
N VAL A 85 19.24 3.25 7.28
CA VAL A 85 20.37 2.65 7.99
C VAL A 85 21.08 3.73 8.82
N GLY A 86 21.24 3.47 10.12
CA GLY A 86 21.91 4.38 11.06
C GLY A 86 21.01 5.45 11.68
N ARG A 87 19.74 5.55 11.30
CA ARG A 87 18.79 6.46 11.98
C ARG A 87 18.41 5.93 13.36
N LYS A 88 18.30 6.82 14.34
CA LYS A 88 17.88 6.47 15.70
C LYS A 88 16.38 6.15 15.73
N PHE A 89 16.04 4.92 16.10
CA PHE A 89 14.66 4.50 16.35
C PHE A 89 14.25 4.85 17.78
N ARG A 90 13.15 5.60 17.93
CA ARG A 90 12.57 5.97 19.24
C ARG A 90 11.05 5.85 19.16
N PRO A 91 10.50 4.62 19.27
CA PRO A 91 9.07 4.41 19.18
C PRO A 91 8.36 4.95 20.43
N PRO A 92 7.13 5.46 20.30
CA PRO A 92 6.30 5.79 21.46
C PRO A 92 6.02 4.54 22.30
N THR A 93 6.03 4.65 23.63
CA THR A 93 5.76 3.52 24.53
C THR A 93 4.44 2.83 24.22
N ALA A 94 3.40 3.60 23.90
CA ALA A 94 2.09 3.06 23.53
C ALA A 94 2.14 2.15 22.29
N PHE A 95 2.95 2.51 21.28
CA PHE A 95 3.15 1.66 20.09
C PHE A 95 3.82 0.34 20.47
N VAL A 96 4.87 0.41 21.30
CA VAL A 96 5.61 -0.80 21.74
C VAL A 96 4.69 -1.72 22.54
N VAL A 97 3.92 -1.18 23.49
CA VAL A 97 2.97 -1.95 24.29
C VAL A 97 1.90 -2.59 23.41
N GLY A 98 1.33 -1.84 22.46
CA GLY A 98 0.34 -2.36 21.52
C GLY A 98 0.90 -3.47 20.62
N ALA A 99 2.09 -3.25 20.04
CA ALA A 99 2.77 -4.23 19.20
C ALA A 99 3.11 -5.52 19.96
N LEU A 100 3.65 -5.39 21.19
CA LEU A 100 3.92 -6.53 22.06
C LEU A 100 2.64 -7.28 22.43
N GLY A 101 1.55 -6.57 22.73
CA GLY A 101 0.25 -7.17 22.99
C GLY A 101 -0.26 -8.00 21.82
N VAL A 102 -0.20 -7.46 20.60
CA VAL A 102 -0.59 -8.18 19.37
C VAL A 102 0.25 -9.45 19.17
N VAL A 103 1.58 -9.34 19.33
CA VAL A 103 2.49 -10.49 19.19
C VAL A 103 2.22 -11.54 20.26
N ALA A 104 2.11 -11.14 21.53
CA ALA A 104 1.87 -12.06 22.64
C ALA A 104 0.54 -12.80 22.48
N MET A 105 -0.55 -12.09 22.16
CA MET A 105 -1.86 -12.70 21.93
C MET A 105 -1.84 -13.62 20.70
N GLY A 106 -1.14 -13.24 19.64
CA GLY A 106 -0.95 -14.07 18.45
C GLY A 106 -0.20 -15.38 18.73
N LEU A 107 0.84 -15.32 19.58
CA LEU A 107 1.59 -16.49 20.02
C LEU A 107 0.74 -17.42 20.90
N VAL A 108 0.01 -16.86 21.88
CA VAL A 108 -0.92 -17.63 22.72
C VAL A 108 -2.00 -18.30 21.87
N SER A 109 -2.63 -17.55 20.97
CA SER A 109 -3.64 -18.07 20.05
C SER A 109 -3.08 -19.17 19.15
N SER A 110 -1.82 -19.08 18.74
CA SER A 110 -1.18 -20.10 17.89
C SER A 110 -0.81 -21.35 18.68
N ALA A 111 -0.41 -21.21 19.94
CA ALA A 111 -0.05 -22.34 20.80
C ALA A 111 -1.26 -23.23 21.16
N VAL A 112 -2.44 -22.65 21.28
CA VAL A 112 -3.69 -23.40 21.56
C VAL A 112 -4.38 -23.90 20.29
N ASN A 113 -3.90 -23.51 19.11
CA ASN A 113 -4.51 -23.92 17.84
C ASN A 113 -4.11 -25.35 17.47
N PRO A 114 -5.06 -26.22 17.07
CA PRO A 114 -4.74 -27.58 16.58
C PRO A 114 -3.73 -27.61 15.43
N ASN A 115 -3.67 -26.53 14.63
CA ASN A 115 -2.69 -26.32 13.58
C ASN A 115 -1.83 -25.08 13.88
N ALA A 116 -0.97 -25.21 14.89
CA ALA A 116 -0.10 -24.14 15.36
C ALA A 116 0.77 -23.52 14.26
N ALA A 117 1.27 -24.32 13.31
CA ALA A 117 2.12 -23.84 12.22
C ALA A 117 1.37 -22.89 11.27
N MET A 118 0.14 -23.24 10.87
CA MET A 118 -0.68 -22.39 10.00
C MET A 118 -1.12 -21.10 10.71
N SER A 119 -1.47 -21.21 12.00
CA SER A 119 -1.80 -20.06 12.83
C SER A 119 -0.61 -19.10 12.97
N LEU A 120 0.58 -19.63 13.24
CA LEU A 120 1.80 -18.84 13.38
C LEU A 120 2.16 -18.13 12.07
N ASN A 121 2.02 -18.80 10.92
CA ASN A 121 2.24 -18.17 9.62
C ASN A 121 1.24 -17.01 9.36
N SER A 122 -0.02 -17.18 9.75
CA SER A 122 -1.04 -16.13 9.65
C SER A 122 -0.72 -14.95 10.57
N MET A 123 -0.28 -15.23 11.80
CA MET A 123 0.19 -14.22 12.75
C MET A 123 1.41 -13.47 12.21
N LEU A 124 2.41 -14.16 11.64
CA LEU A 124 3.59 -13.51 11.08
C LEU A 124 3.22 -12.56 9.93
N ARG A 125 2.30 -12.97 9.04
CA ARG A 125 1.77 -12.09 7.99
C ARG A 125 1.08 -10.87 8.56
N LEU A 126 0.28 -11.04 9.62
CA LEU A 126 -0.37 -9.93 10.32
C LEU A 126 0.66 -8.98 10.93
N VAL A 127 1.67 -9.50 11.64
CA VAL A 127 2.73 -8.70 12.28
C VAL A 127 3.52 -7.92 11.24
N VAL A 128 3.92 -8.57 10.15
CA VAL A 128 4.62 -7.91 9.04
C VAL A 128 3.73 -6.85 8.40
N GLY A 129 2.48 -7.18 8.05
CA GLY A 129 1.57 -6.24 7.40
C GLY A 129 1.21 -5.04 8.28
N ALA A 130 0.90 -5.28 9.55
CA ALA A 130 0.42 -4.26 10.47
C ALA A 130 1.54 -3.39 11.06
N LEU A 131 2.74 -3.95 11.27
CA LEU A 131 3.83 -3.23 11.94
C LEU A 131 4.88 -2.66 11.00
N THR A 132 5.10 -3.24 9.81
CA THR A 132 6.16 -2.77 8.91
C THR A 132 5.98 -1.31 8.52
N LEU A 133 4.78 -0.91 8.07
CA LEU A 133 4.53 0.47 7.68
C LEU A 133 4.71 1.47 8.83
N PRO A 134 4.11 1.29 10.02
CA PRO A 134 4.35 2.18 11.16
C PRO A 134 5.84 2.30 11.53
N VAL A 135 6.58 1.18 11.56
CA VAL A 135 8.02 1.17 11.87
C VAL A 135 8.80 1.96 10.83
N VAL A 136 8.53 1.73 9.55
CA VAL A 136 9.17 2.46 8.45
C VAL A 136 8.88 3.96 8.56
N PHE A 137 7.65 4.37 8.81
CA PHE A 137 7.30 5.78 8.94
C PHE A 137 7.94 6.44 10.18
N MET A 138 8.04 5.72 11.30
CA MET A 138 8.73 6.22 12.50
C MET A 138 10.24 6.40 12.29
N LEU A 139 10.87 5.53 11.48
CA LEU A 139 12.28 5.63 11.09
C LEU A 139 12.51 6.74 10.05
N TRP A 140 11.67 6.77 9.02
CA TRP A 140 11.79 7.69 7.89
C TRP A 140 11.45 9.13 8.27
N ARG A 141 10.44 9.32 9.14
CA ARG A 141 9.94 10.64 9.57
C ARG A 141 9.66 11.54 8.36
N PRO A 142 8.74 11.13 7.46
CA PRO A 142 8.44 11.88 6.26
C PRO A 142 8.02 13.31 6.59
N ARG A 143 8.34 14.24 5.70
CA ARG A 143 7.86 15.62 5.81
C ARG A 143 6.33 15.65 5.70
N ARG A 144 5.72 16.72 6.24
CA ARG A 144 4.27 16.88 6.28
C ARG A 144 3.64 16.79 4.90
N GLU A 145 4.28 17.36 3.88
CA GLU A 145 3.80 17.34 2.49
C GLU A 145 3.68 15.93 1.94
N ILE A 146 4.62 15.05 2.29
CA ILE A 146 4.61 13.64 1.88
C ILE A 146 3.43 12.92 2.53
N VAL A 147 3.18 13.16 3.83
CA VAL A 147 2.02 12.57 4.53
C VAL A 147 0.71 12.99 3.87
N VAL A 148 0.59 14.26 3.46
CA VAL A 148 -0.58 14.76 2.72
C VAL A 148 -0.74 14.04 1.38
N ILE A 149 0.35 13.84 0.62
CA ILE A 149 0.33 13.11 -0.65
C ILE A 149 -0.15 11.67 -0.45
N LEU A 150 0.40 10.95 0.53
CA LEU A 150 0.04 9.55 0.78
C LEU A 150 -1.41 9.40 1.27
N ALA A 151 -1.88 10.31 2.13
CA ALA A 151 -3.27 10.36 2.57
C ALA A 151 -4.22 10.67 1.41
N ALA A 152 -3.88 11.65 0.56
CA ALA A 152 -4.67 11.99 -0.62
C ALA A 152 -4.71 10.84 -1.64
N ALA A 153 -3.56 10.17 -1.84
CA ALA A 153 -3.48 8.99 -2.69
C ALA A 153 -4.39 7.87 -2.19
N TYR A 154 -4.36 7.57 -0.88
CA TYR A 154 -5.24 6.57 -0.29
C TYR A 154 -6.72 6.90 -0.50
N VAL A 155 -7.12 8.14 -0.19
CA VAL A 155 -8.51 8.60 -0.38
C VAL A 155 -8.92 8.50 -1.85
N GLY A 156 -8.06 8.92 -2.79
CA GLY A 156 -8.31 8.77 -4.23
C GLY A 156 -8.50 7.32 -4.64
N GLY A 157 -7.69 6.40 -4.10
CA GLY A 157 -7.81 4.97 -4.33
C GLY A 157 -9.12 4.40 -3.82
N ASN A 158 -9.55 4.87 -2.65
CA ASN A 158 -10.82 4.45 -2.06
C ASN A 158 -12.02 4.95 -2.87
N VAL A 159 -11.98 6.19 -3.37
CA VAL A 159 -13.00 6.73 -4.30
C VAL A 159 -13.12 5.84 -5.53
N VAL A 160 -11.99 5.46 -6.16
CA VAL A 160 -11.99 4.54 -7.30
C VAL A 160 -12.63 3.19 -6.91
N ASN A 161 -12.31 2.67 -5.73
CA ASN A 161 -12.86 1.41 -5.24
C ASN A 161 -14.40 1.45 -5.09
N VAL A 162 -14.93 2.51 -4.47
CA VAL A 162 -16.36 2.70 -4.26
C VAL A 162 -17.10 2.89 -5.58
N VAL A 163 -16.55 3.70 -6.49
CA VAL A 163 -17.11 3.89 -7.83
C VAL A 163 -17.14 2.56 -8.59
N ALA A 164 -16.05 1.79 -8.55
CA ALA A 164 -16.01 0.46 -9.17
C ALA A 164 -17.04 -0.49 -8.55
N ALA A 165 -17.27 -0.41 -7.22
CA ALA A 165 -18.31 -1.20 -6.56
C ALA A 165 -19.70 -0.85 -7.10
N ARG A 166 -19.99 0.43 -7.31
CA ARG A 166 -21.27 0.85 -7.91
C ARG A 166 -21.45 0.37 -9.34
N ILE A 167 -20.38 0.38 -10.16
CA ILE A 167 -20.41 -0.05 -11.55
C ILE A 167 -20.57 -1.58 -11.67
N ASN A 168 -19.80 -2.33 -10.87
CA ASN A 168 -19.78 -3.79 -10.93
C ASN A 168 -21.02 -4.43 -10.30
N GLY A 169 -21.75 -3.69 -9.47
CA GLY A 169 -22.94 -4.20 -8.78
C GLY A 169 -22.62 -4.98 -7.52
N GLN A 170 -23.63 -5.69 -7.01
CA GLN A 170 -23.50 -6.51 -5.81
C GLN A 170 -22.88 -7.86 -6.17
N ALA A 171 -22.03 -8.38 -5.29
CA ALA A 171 -21.55 -9.75 -5.41
C ALA A 171 -22.73 -10.72 -5.19
N SER A 172 -22.91 -11.65 -6.14
CA SER A 172 -24.06 -12.57 -6.23
C SER A 172 -24.32 -13.37 -4.96
N ASP A 173 -23.26 -13.65 -4.19
CA ASP A 173 -23.32 -14.57 -3.05
C ASP A 173 -23.71 -13.88 -1.74
N GLU A 174 -23.52 -12.55 -1.62
CA GLU A 174 -23.73 -11.82 -0.36
C GLU A 174 -24.69 -10.61 -0.48
N ASN A 175 -25.17 -10.26 -1.68
CA ASN A 175 -25.95 -9.03 -1.94
C ASN A 175 -25.26 -7.76 -1.41
N ARG A 176 -23.92 -7.78 -1.36
CA ARG A 176 -23.09 -6.68 -0.86
C ARG A 176 -22.17 -6.20 -1.97
N TYR A 177 -21.92 -4.90 -1.96
CA TYR A 177 -20.93 -4.27 -2.82
C TYR A 177 -19.53 -4.67 -2.36
N ILE A 178 -18.70 -5.14 -3.29
CA ILE A 178 -17.33 -5.60 -3.01
C ILE A 178 -16.27 -4.72 -3.69
N GLY A 179 -16.62 -4.04 -4.79
CA GLY A 179 -15.69 -3.17 -5.50
C GLY A 179 -14.55 -3.92 -6.16
N LEU A 180 -13.35 -3.34 -6.06
CA LEU A 180 -12.07 -3.95 -6.41
C LEU A 180 -11.39 -4.52 -5.16
N SER A 181 -12.18 -4.93 -4.17
CA SER A 181 -11.70 -5.60 -2.97
C SER A 181 -11.98 -7.11 -3.00
N THR A 182 -11.25 -7.88 -2.20
CA THR A 182 -11.45 -9.34 -2.11
C THR A 182 -12.61 -9.75 -1.21
N HIS A 183 -13.13 -8.83 -0.39
CA HIS A 183 -14.22 -9.09 0.55
C HIS A 183 -14.97 -7.79 0.90
N PRO A 184 -16.30 -7.77 1.07
CA PRO A 184 -17.05 -6.54 1.32
C PRO A 184 -16.68 -5.82 2.61
N ASN A 185 -16.24 -6.57 3.64
CA ASN A 185 -15.71 -5.96 4.87
C ASN A 185 -14.43 -5.15 4.62
N ILE A 186 -13.61 -5.52 3.64
CA ILE A 186 -12.39 -4.79 3.30
C ILE A 186 -12.75 -3.44 2.67
N LEU A 187 -13.72 -3.42 1.75
CA LEU A 187 -14.28 -2.17 1.22
C LEU A 187 -14.76 -1.25 2.36
N GLY A 188 -15.50 -1.80 3.33
CA GLY A 188 -15.96 -1.05 4.51
C GLY A 188 -14.82 -0.45 5.33
N PHE A 189 -13.79 -1.24 5.66
CA PHE A 189 -12.63 -0.73 6.42
C PHE A 189 -11.84 0.32 5.65
N CYS A 190 -11.64 0.13 4.35
CA CYS A 190 -10.98 1.11 3.49
C CYS A 190 -11.76 2.43 3.43
N ALA A 191 -13.08 2.35 3.33
CA ALA A 191 -13.94 3.53 3.35
C ALA A 191 -13.91 4.26 4.70
N MET A 192 -13.96 3.53 5.81
CA MET A 192 -13.84 4.13 7.15
C MET A 192 -12.50 4.85 7.33
N LEU A 193 -11.39 4.24 6.90
CA LEU A 193 -10.07 4.88 6.97
C LEU A 193 -10.00 6.09 6.03
N GLY A 194 -10.54 5.98 4.81
CA GLY A 194 -10.62 7.08 3.85
C GLY A 194 -11.39 8.28 4.43
N LEU A 195 -12.56 8.03 5.03
CA LEU A 195 -13.36 9.05 5.73
C LEU A 195 -12.62 9.67 6.91
N ALA A 196 -11.90 8.87 7.71
CA ALA A 196 -11.11 9.37 8.82
C ALA A 196 -9.96 10.30 8.38
N LEU A 197 -9.48 10.18 7.14
CA LEU A 197 -8.45 11.05 6.56
C LEU A 197 -9.00 12.37 6.01
N ILE A 198 -10.32 12.50 5.78
CA ILE A 198 -10.94 13.69 5.21
C ILE A 198 -10.70 14.95 6.07
N PRO A 199 -10.91 14.95 7.41
CA PRO A 199 -10.66 16.14 8.22
C PRO A 199 -9.19 16.59 8.17
N PHE A 200 -8.26 15.63 8.16
CA PHE A 200 -6.83 15.89 8.01
C PHE A 200 -6.53 16.56 6.66
N LEU A 201 -7.04 16.01 5.55
CA LEU A 201 -6.83 16.58 4.22
C LEU A 201 -7.45 17.98 4.07
N LEU A 202 -8.61 18.24 4.68
CA LEU A 202 -9.24 19.57 4.69
C LEU A 202 -8.42 20.61 5.44
N GLN A 203 -7.71 20.20 6.49
CA GLN A 203 -6.84 21.09 7.26
C GLN A 203 -5.53 21.39 6.53
N GLU A 204 -4.99 20.41 5.82
CA GLU A 204 -3.66 20.49 5.21
C GLU A 204 -3.64 21.06 3.79
N LEU A 205 -4.68 20.78 2.99
CA LEU A 205 -4.72 21.21 1.61
C LEU A 205 -5.18 22.67 1.48
N PRO A 206 -4.68 23.41 0.47
CA PRO A 206 -5.20 24.73 0.14
C PRO A 206 -6.71 24.73 -0.05
N ARG A 207 -7.40 25.77 0.44
CA ARG A 207 -8.87 25.91 0.37
C ARG A 207 -9.48 25.67 -1.02
N ARG A 208 -8.75 25.95 -2.10
CA ARG A 208 -9.18 25.69 -3.48
C ARG A 208 -9.46 24.21 -3.78
N PHE A 209 -8.91 23.28 -3.00
CA PHE A 209 -9.11 21.83 -3.17
C PHE A 209 -10.11 21.25 -2.16
N SER A 210 -10.61 22.02 -1.20
CA SER A 210 -11.50 21.51 -0.16
C SER A 210 -12.78 20.88 -0.73
N TRP A 211 -13.31 21.40 -1.84
CA TRP A 211 -14.49 20.82 -2.50
C TRP A 211 -14.21 19.42 -3.07
N ILE A 212 -13.01 19.17 -3.61
CA ILE A 212 -12.61 17.83 -4.11
C ILE A 212 -12.55 16.85 -2.94
N VAL A 213 -11.97 17.29 -1.82
CA VAL A 213 -11.86 16.48 -0.60
C VAL A 213 -13.24 16.18 -0.01
N LEU A 214 -14.15 17.15 0.02
CA LEU A 214 -15.53 16.95 0.47
C LEU A 214 -16.30 16.01 -0.46
N LEU A 215 -16.13 16.16 -1.77
CA LEU A 215 -16.72 15.25 -2.75
C LEU A 215 -16.20 13.82 -2.55
N ALA A 216 -14.90 13.66 -2.34
CA ALA A 216 -14.30 12.36 -2.04
C ALA A 216 -14.82 11.75 -0.73
N GLY A 217 -15.13 12.56 0.28
CA GLY A 217 -15.76 12.10 1.53
C GLY A 217 -17.26 11.82 1.41
N ALA A 218 -17.93 12.34 0.37
CA ALA A 218 -19.34 12.06 0.11
C ALA A 218 -19.55 10.77 -0.72
N ILE A 219 -18.50 10.32 -1.43
CA ILE A 219 -18.47 9.06 -2.19
C ILE A 219 -18.14 7.91 -1.24
#